data_AF-A0A8S3G6G6-F1
#
_entry.id   AF-A0A8S3G6G6-F1
#
_cell.length_a   1.000
_cell.length_b   1.000
_cell.length_c   1.000
_cell.angle_alpha   90.00
_cell.angle_beta   90.00
_cell.angle_gamma   90.00
#
_symmetry.space_group_name_H-M   'P 1'
#
loop_
_entity.id
_entity.type
_entity.pdbx_description
1 polymer ?
#
loop_
_entity_poly.entity_id
_entity_poly.type
_entity_poly.pdbx_seq_one_letter_code
_entity_poly.pdbx_strand_id
1 'polypeptide(L)'
;MDWWCSGVTKVRSTKTLDYGTAQQLSLSKIEKLDRSREQKSFEPLLETINNFCWLNSIIINDKPKQHRNRTISVTFKDSIVNSIIGQRDDNQNEEFYRTTIYYQLIDNILIELKDRFSLKKLQFLCGISTLSPDSDSFLHFESIKTFASHLNLNLDFLFNKLTVAKPMLKYKSL
;
A
#
# COMPACT_ATOMS: atom_id res chain seq x y z
N MET A 1 42.67 20.22 -6.29
CA MET A 1 41.34 20.84 -6.21
C MET A 1 40.55 20.42 -7.44
N ASP A 2 39.25 20.20 -7.28
CA ASP A 2 38.25 19.95 -8.34
C ASP A 2 38.04 18.52 -8.85
N TRP A 3 37.68 17.59 -7.96
CA TRP A 3 37.16 16.24 -8.30
C TRP A 3 35.68 16.02 -7.90
N TRP A 4 34.94 17.08 -7.55
CA TRP A 4 33.57 16.95 -7.04
C TRP A 4 32.45 17.18 -8.08
N CYS A 5 32.75 17.53 -9.33
CA CYS A 5 31.71 17.99 -10.28
C CYS A 5 31.48 17.10 -11.51
N SER A 6 31.85 15.82 -11.51
CA SER A 6 31.57 14.91 -12.65
C SER A 6 30.84 13.61 -12.30
N GLY A 7 30.34 13.47 -11.07
CA GLY A 7 29.76 12.23 -10.57
C GLY A 7 28.24 12.19 -10.42
N VAL A 8 27.50 13.25 -10.76
CA VAL A 8 26.03 13.16 -10.75
C VAL A 8 25.59 12.60 -12.10
N THR A 9 25.77 11.29 -12.23
CA THR A 9 25.09 10.47 -13.24
C THR A 9 23.66 10.96 -13.34
N LYS A 10 23.36 11.53 -14.50
CA LYS A 10 22.03 11.79 -15.03
C LYS A 10 21.22 10.50 -14.89
N VAL A 11 20.54 10.33 -13.76
CA VAL A 11 19.37 9.45 -13.67
C VAL A 11 18.35 10.14 -14.56
N ARG A 12 18.48 9.87 -15.86
CA ARG A 12 17.54 10.28 -16.88
C ARG A 12 16.25 9.60 -16.47
N SER A 13 15.38 10.33 -15.78
CA SER A 13 14.00 9.94 -15.52
C SER A 13 13.40 9.59 -16.88
N THR A 14 13.35 8.30 -17.17
CA THR A 14 12.89 7.75 -18.44
C THR A 14 11.40 8.02 -18.52
N LYS A 15 11.02 9.00 -19.35
CA LYS A 15 9.65 9.50 -19.55
C LYS A 15 9.07 10.14 -18.29
N THR A 16 8.71 11.41 -18.42
CA THR A 16 7.87 12.23 -17.53
C THR A 16 6.93 11.38 -16.67
N LEU A 17 7.38 11.02 -15.46
CA LEU A 17 6.54 10.33 -14.50
C LEU A 17 5.59 11.40 -13.95
N ASP A 18 4.39 11.46 -14.49
CA ASP A 18 3.35 12.33 -13.96
C ASP A 18 2.87 11.75 -12.62
N TYR A 19 3.52 12.23 -11.54
CA TYR A 19 3.20 11.86 -10.18
C TYR A 19 1.74 12.19 -9.81
N GLY A 20 1.12 13.19 -10.46
CA GLY A 20 -0.28 13.54 -10.25
C GLY A 20 -1.23 12.48 -10.79
N THR A 21 -1.05 12.06 -12.06
CA THR A 21 -1.84 10.96 -12.64
C THR A 21 -1.58 9.64 -11.90
N ALA A 22 -0.33 9.35 -11.55
CA ALA A 22 0.02 8.16 -10.78
C ALA A 22 -0.65 8.12 -9.40
N GLN A 23 -0.77 9.28 -8.74
CA GLN A 23 -1.48 9.43 -7.47
C GLN A 23 -2.97 9.13 -7.63
N GLN A 24 -3.65 9.72 -8.61
CA GLN A 24 -5.08 9.49 -8.84
C GLN A 24 -5.39 8.02 -9.16
N LEU A 25 -4.54 7.39 -9.99
CA LEU A 25 -4.64 5.96 -10.29
C LEU A 25 -4.43 5.09 -9.03
N SER A 26 -3.50 5.47 -8.16
CA SER A 26 -3.25 4.72 -6.92
C SER A 26 -4.43 4.84 -5.95
N LEU A 27 -4.99 6.04 -5.77
CA LEU A 27 -6.14 6.27 -4.90
C LEU A 27 -7.40 5.55 -5.42
N SER A 28 -7.70 5.65 -6.71
CA SER A 28 -8.84 4.95 -7.32
C SER A 28 -8.73 3.42 -7.20
N LYS A 29 -7.52 2.86 -7.28
CA LYS A 29 -7.30 1.43 -7.03
C LYS A 29 -7.54 1.05 -5.56
N ILE A 30 -7.12 1.88 -4.61
CA ILE A 30 -7.40 1.69 -3.18
C ILE A 30 -8.90 1.70 -2.93
N GLU A 31 -9.64 2.67 -3.49
CA GLU A 31 -11.10 2.75 -3.37
C GLU A 31 -11.82 1.56 -4.01
N LYS A 32 -11.32 1.07 -5.15
CA LYS A 32 -11.86 -0.14 -5.77
C LYS A 32 -11.64 -1.36 -4.88
N LEU A 33 -10.46 -1.49 -4.27
CA LEU A 33 -10.16 -2.59 -3.35
C LEU A 33 -10.99 -2.52 -2.06
N ASP A 34 -11.26 -1.32 -1.56
CA ASP A 34 -12.14 -1.08 -0.40
C ASP A 34 -13.57 -1.58 -0.69
N ARG A 35 -14.08 -1.34 -1.91
CA ARG A 35 -15.36 -1.89 -2.37
C ARG A 35 -15.36 -3.41 -2.53
N SER A 36 -14.21 -4.01 -2.85
CA SER A 36 -14.07 -5.48 -2.93
C SER A 36 -14.17 -6.19 -1.58
N ARG A 37 -14.18 -5.44 -0.46
CA ARG A 37 -14.47 -5.96 0.88
C ARG A 37 -15.93 -6.41 1.05
N GLU A 38 -16.82 -6.07 0.12
CA GLU A 38 -18.21 -6.50 0.16
C GLU A 38 -18.36 -8.00 -0.12
N GLN A 39 -19.32 -8.64 0.57
CA GLN A 39 -19.64 -10.06 0.39
C GLN A 39 -19.94 -10.43 -1.08
N LYS A 40 -20.57 -9.51 -1.83
CA LYS A 40 -20.87 -9.67 -3.26
C LYS A 40 -19.63 -9.88 -4.14
N SER A 41 -18.46 -9.43 -3.69
CA SER A 41 -17.20 -9.62 -4.41
C SER A 41 -16.54 -10.97 -4.11
N PHE A 42 -16.92 -11.63 -3.01
CA PHE A 42 -16.37 -12.91 -2.61
C PHE A 42 -17.04 -14.08 -3.34
N GLU A 43 -18.34 -14.02 -3.58
CA GLU A 43 -19.12 -15.05 -4.30
C GLU A 43 -18.52 -15.46 -5.67
N PRO A 44 -18.20 -14.53 -6.59
CA PRO A 44 -17.62 -14.92 -7.88
C PRO A 44 -16.21 -15.51 -7.75
N LEU A 45 -15.45 -15.09 -6.74
CA LEU A 45 -14.14 -15.66 -6.44
C LEU A 45 -14.28 -17.11 -5.95
N LEU A 46 -15.23 -17.34 -5.04
CA LEU A 46 -15.54 -18.67 -4.54
C LEU A 46 -16.04 -19.59 -5.66
N GLU A 47 -16.90 -19.09 -6.55
CA GLU A 47 -17.36 -19.84 -7.73
C GLU A 47 -16.19 -20.21 -8.65
N THR A 48 -15.26 -19.29 -8.89
CA THR A 48 -14.04 -19.56 -9.69
C THR A 48 -13.17 -20.63 -9.03
N ILE A 49 -13.00 -20.57 -7.71
CA ILE A 49 -12.24 -21.56 -6.93
C ILE A 49 -12.92 -22.93 -7.02
N ASN A 50 -14.25 -22.99 -6.84
CA ASN A 50 -15.01 -24.23 -6.95
C ASN A 50 -14.91 -24.84 -8.35
N ASN A 51 -15.04 -24.02 -9.40
CA ASN A 51 -14.87 -24.46 -10.78
C ASN A 51 -13.46 -25.00 -11.06
N PHE A 52 -12.43 -24.33 -10.55
CA PHE A 52 -11.05 -24.80 -10.65
C PHE A 52 -10.85 -26.14 -9.93
N CYS A 53 -11.37 -26.29 -8.72
CA CYS A 53 -11.28 -27.52 -7.96
C CYS A 53 -12.02 -28.67 -8.65
N TRP A 54 -13.21 -28.41 -9.22
CA TRP A 54 -13.96 -29.38 -9.99
C TRP A 54 -13.18 -29.86 -11.23
N LEU A 55 -12.62 -28.94 -12.01
CA LEU A 55 -11.81 -29.27 -13.20
C LEU A 55 -10.58 -30.11 -12.87
N ASN A 56 -9.97 -29.86 -11.71
CA ASN A 56 -8.73 -30.53 -11.28
C ASN A 56 -8.97 -31.71 -10.33
N SER A 57 -10.22 -32.14 -10.12
CA SER A 57 -10.57 -33.23 -9.19
C SER A 57 -10.05 -33.02 -7.76
N ILE A 58 -10.03 -31.77 -7.28
CA ILE A 58 -9.63 -31.41 -5.91
C ILE A 58 -10.87 -31.49 -5.01
N ILE A 59 -10.80 -32.35 -3.98
CA ILE A 59 -11.89 -32.51 -3.01
C ILE A 59 -11.79 -31.40 -1.96
N ILE A 60 -12.64 -30.38 -2.05
CA ILE A 60 -12.66 -29.22 -1.12
C ILE A 60 -13.23 -29.62 0.26
N ASN A 61 -14.10 -30.64 0.31
CA ASN A 61 -14.79 -31.10 1.52
C ASN A 61 -14.13 -32.30 2.21
N ASP A 62 -12.87 -32.62 1.88
CA ASP A 62 -12.18 -33.65 2.63
C ASP A 62 -12.03 -33.15 4.07
N LYS A 63 -12.65 -33.88 5.01
CA LYS A 63 -12.52 -33.59 6.44
C LYS A 63 -11.03 -33.41 6.72
N PRO A 64 -10.61 -32.29 7.37
CA PRO A 64 -9.21 -32.12 7.71
C PRO A 64 -8.74 -33.41 8.38
N LYS A 65 -7.58 -33.94 7.94
CA LYS A 65 -6.99 -35.13 8.56
C LYS A 65 -6.98 -34.85 10.06
N GLN A 66 -7.81 -35.56 10.83
CA GLN A 66 -7.97 -35.29 12.25
C GLN A 66 -6.58 -35.23 12.88
N HIS A 67 -6.16 -34.03 13.25
CA HIS A 67 -4.92 -33.89 13.99
C HIS A 67 -5.11 -34.66 15.29
N ARG A 68 -4.16 -35.52 15.63
CA ARG A 68 -4.21 -36.37 16.83
C ARG A 68 -4.72 -35.54 18.01
N ASN A 69 -5.91 -35.88 18.51
CA ASN A 69 -6.50 -35.21 19.66
C ASN A 69 -5.45 -35.18 20.78
N ARG A 70 -5.07 -33.98 21.23
CA ARG A 70 -4.12 -33.84 22.33
C ARG A 70 -4.74 -34.48 23.56
N THR A 71 -4.14 -35.57 24.01
CA THR A 71 -4.57 -36.25 25.22
C THR A 71 -4.23 -35.34 26.40
N ILE A 72 -5.22 -35.05 27.24
CA ILE A 72 -5.03 -34.28 28.48
C ILE A 72 -3.96 -35.01 29.31
N SER A 73 -2.96 -34.26 29.80
CA SER A 73 -1.89 -34.86 30.59
C SER A 73 -2.47 -35.57 31.81
N VAL A 74 -1.90 -36.73 32.15
CA VAL A 74 -2.33 -37.56 33.29
C VAL A 74 -2.30 -36.78 34.61
N THR A 75 -1.44 -35.76 34.72
CA THR A 75 -1.33 -34.86 35.87
C THR A 75 -2.53 -33.92 36.07
N PHE A 76 -3.37 -33.69 35.07
CA PHE A 76 -4.49 -32.75 35.14
C PHE A 76 -5.86 -33.45 35.21
N LYS A 77 -5.89 -34.76 35.46
CA LYS A 77 -7.14 -35.56 35.49
C LYS A 77 -8.16 -35.10 36.54
N ASP A 78 -7.68 -34.54 37.65
CA ASP A 78 -8.53 -34.04 38.75
C ASP A 78 -8.81 -32.53 38.65
N SER A 79 -8.42 -31.88 37.55
CA SER A 79 -8.67 -30.46 37.31
C SER A 79 -9.76 -30.27 36.26
N ILE A 80 -10.64 -29.30 36.46
CA ILE A 80 -11.65 -28.92 35.47
C ILE A 80 -10.94 -28.09 34.38
N VAL A 81 -10.61 -28.73 33.26
CA VAL A 81 -10.06 -28.07 32.08
C VAL A 81 -11.21 -27.48 31.27
N ASN A 82 -11.39 -26.15 31.34
CA ASN A 82 -12.48 -25.45 30.66
C ASN A 82 -12.29 -25.35 29.13
N SER A 83 -11.04 -25.29 28.65
CA SER A 83 -10.70 -25.30 27.23
C SER A 83 -9.23 -25.62 27.00
N ILE A 84 -8.92 -26.22 25.85
CA ILE A 84 -7.54 -26.52 25.43
C ILE A 84 -7.07 -25.41 24.49
N ILE A 85 -6.08 -24.62 24.93
CA ILE A 85 -5.50 -23.55 24.12
C ILE A 85 -4.75 -24.16 22.92
N GLY A 86 -5.07 -23.71 21.71
CA GLY A 86 -4.39 -24.12 20.48
C GLY A 86 -5.03 -25.30 19.74
N GLN A 87 -6.22 -25.74 20.16
CA GLN A 87 -7.07 -26.58 19.33
C GLN A 87 -7.75 -25.66 18.30
N ARG A 88 -7.36 -25.77 17.03
CA ARG A 88 -8.08 -25.09 15.94
C ARG A 88 -9.37 -25.85 15.74
N ASP A 89 -10.52 -25.17 15.84
CA ASP A 89 -11.77 -25.75 15.38
C ASP A 89 -11.62 -26.06 13.90
N ASP A 90 -11.74 -27.35 13.56
CA ASP A 90 -11.65 -27.88 12.19
C ASP A 90 -12.86 -27.48 11.31
N ASN A 91 -13.68 -26.53 11.78
CA ASN A 91 -14.82 -25.99 11.06
C ASN A 91 -14.35 -24.96 10.03
N GLN A 92 -13.60 -25.42 9.03
CA GLN A 92 -13.22 -24.66 7.84
C GLN A 92 -14.43 -24.47 6.92
N ASN A 93 -15.42 -23.71 7.40
CA ASN A 93 -16.60 -23.35 6.63
C ASN A 93 -16.31 -22.16 5.70
N GLU A 94 -17.16 -21.95 4.70
CA GLU A 94 -17.07 -20.80 3.78
C GLU A 94 -16.98 -19.45 4.53
N GLU A 95 -17.74 -19.31 5.62
CA GLU A 95 -17.71 -18.14 6.49
C GLU A 95 -16.34 -17.91 7.16
N PHE A 96 -15.65 -18.99 7.55
CA PHE A 96 -14.30 -18.92 8.10
C PHE A 96 -13.31 -18.42 7.05
N TYR A 97 -13.37 -18.96 5.83
CA TYR A 97 -12.54 -18.51 4.71
C TYR A 97 -12.79 -17.04 4.35
N ARG A 98 -14.04 -16.63 4.33
CA ARG A 98 -14.44 -15.24 4.04
C ARG A 98 -13.91 -14.27 5.08
N THR A 99 -14.14 -14.54 6.36
CA THR A 99 -13.81 -13.62 7.45
C THR A 99 -12.33 -13.63 7.82
N THR A 100 -11.74 -14.83 7.93
CA THR A 100 -10.39 -15.01 8.48
C THR A 100 -9.31 -14.89 7.41
N ILE A 101 -9.62 -15.22 6.15
CA ILE A 101 -8.65 -15.16 5.05
C ILE A 101 -8.94 -13.98 4.14
N TYR A 102 -10.13 -13.94 3.50
CA TYR A 102 -10.42 -12.97 2.45
C TYR A 102 -10.45 -11.53 2.98
N TYR A 103 -11.27 -11.25 3.99
CA TYR A 103 -11.34 -9.90 4.58
C TYR A 103 -10.02 -9.51 5.24
N GLN A 104 -9.38 -10.42 5.99
CA GLN A 104 -8.10 -10.12 6.62
C GLN A 104 -7.01 -9.77 5.60
N LEU A 105 -6.95 -10.48 4.46
CA LEU A 105 -5.99 -10.20 3.40
C LEU A 105 -6.26 -8.83 2.77
N ILE A 106 -7.51 -8.52 2.45
CA ILE A 106 -7.90 -7.22 1.88
C ILE A 106 -7.58 -6.10 2.86
N ASP A 107 -7.94 -6.26 4.13
CA ASP A 107 -7.70 -5.28 5.19
C ASP A 107 -6.20 -5.01 5.36
N ASN A 108 -5.36 -6.06 5.36
CA ASN A 108 -3.90 -5.91 5.42
C ASN A 108 -3.34 -5.13 4.23
N ILE A 109 -3.78 -5.47 3.00
CA ILE A 109 -3.34 -4.75 1.79
C ILE A 109 -3.81 -3.29 1.83
N LEU A 110 -5.05 -3.05 2.28
CA LEU A 110 -5.60 -1.71 2.40
C LEU A 110 -4.85 -0.87 3.41
N ILE A 111 -4.48 -1.42 4.57
CA ILE A 111 -3.69 -0.72 5.59
C ILE A 111 -2.35 -0.27 5.00
N GLU A 112 -1.61 -1.19 4.38
CA GLU A 112 -0.31 -0.89 3.77
C GLU A 112 -0.41 0.13 2.63
N LEU A 113 -1.45 0.02 1.78
CA LEU A 113 -1.67 0.98 0.70
C LEU A 113 -2.09 2.35 1.22
N LYS A 114 -2.99 2.43 2.20
CA LYS A 114 -3.44 3.68 2.83
C LYS A 114 -2.28 4.37 3.55
N ASP A 115 -1.37 3.62 4.18
CA ASP A 115 -0.15 4.18 4.76
C ASP A 115 0.83 4.68 3.68
N ARG A 116 1.13 3.85 2.68
CA ARG A 116 2.08 4.18 1.60
C ARG A 116 1.64 5.40 0.78
N PHE A 117 0.36 5.49 0.47
CA PHE A 117 -0.24 6.59 -0.27
C PHE A 117 -1.01 7.55 0.64
N SER A 118 -0.55 7.68 1.90
CA SER A 118 -1.10 8.68 2.81
C SER A 118 -0.94 10.08 2.23
N LEU A 119 -1.90 10.96 2.52
CA LEU A 119 -1.93 12.33 2.02
C LEU A 119 -0.61 13.08 2.26
N LYS A 120 0.03 12.84 3.40
CA LYS A 120 1.34 13.42 3.74
C LYS A 120 2.46 12.92 2.82
N LYS A 121 2.57 11.61 2.57
CA LYS A 121 3.60 11.04 1.67
C LYS A 121 3.37 11.49 0.23
N LEU A 122 2.11 11.58 -0.19
CA LEU A 122 1.73 12.13 -1.50
C LEU A 122 2.14 13.59 -1.65
N GLN A 123 1.90 14.42 -0.64
CA GLN A 123 2.35 15.82 -0.64
C GLN A 123 3.87 15.94 -0.78
N PHE A 124 4.66 15.03 -0.18
CA PHE A 124 6.11 15.02 -0.37
C PHE A 124 6.52 14.62 -1.78
N LEU A 125 5.88 13.61 -2.37
CA LEU A 125 6.14 13.21 -3.75
C LEU A 125 5.81 14.36 -4.74
N CYS A 126 4.70 15.07 -4.51
CA CYS A 126 4.36 16.28 -5.26
C CYS A 126 5.39 17.40 -5.05
N GLY A 127 5.87 17.61 -3.82
CA GLY A 127 6.95 18.55 -3.55
C GLY A 127 8.23 18.20 -4.31
N ILE A 128 8.62 16.93 -4.34
CA ILE A 128 9.81 16.46 -5.08
C ILE A 128 9.63 16.65 -6.59
N SER A 129 8.45 16.38 -7.14
CA SER A 129 8.20 16.51 -8.58
C SER A 129 8.33 17.95 -9.07
N THR A 130 8.03 18.94 -8.22
CA THR A 130 8.19 20.37 -8.57
C THR A 130 9.65 20.84 -8.63
N LEU A 131 10.60 20.03 -8.16
CA LEU A 131 12.03 20.30 -8.30
C LEU A 131 12.57 19.86 -9.68
N SER A 132 11.76 19.13 -10.46
CA SER A 132 12.11 18.72 -11.80
C SER A 132 11.78 19.84 -12.81
N PRO A 133 12.74 20.30 -13.64
CA PRO A 133 12.53 21.37 -14.61
C PRO A 133 11.50 21.03 -15.68
N ASP A 134 11.34 19.73 -15.98
CA ASP A 134 10.40 19.22 -16.98
C ASP A 134 8.97 19.05 -16.43
N SER A 135 8.73 19.35 -15.14
CA SER A 135 7.41 19.26 -14.52
C SER A 135 6.58 20.52 -14.79
N ASP A 136 5.30 20.35 -15.11
CA ASP A 136 4.36 21.48 -15.25
C ASP A 136 4.25 22.31 -13.96
N SER A 137 4.50 21.69 -12.81
CA SER A 137 4.51 22.32 -11.49
C SER A 137 5.90 22.80 -11.06
N PHE A 138 6.86 22.96 -11.98
CA PHE A 138 8.23 23.38 -11.65
C PHE A 138 8.26 24.67 -10.82
N LEU A 139 8.95 24.61 -9.68
CA LEU A 139 9.08 25.69 -8.70
C LEU A 139 7.73 26.28 -8.23
N HIS A 140 6.67 25.47 -8.15
CA HIS A 140 5.39 25.89 -7.60
C HIS A 140 5.42 25.86 -6.06
N PHE A 141 5.25 27.03 -5.44
CA PHE A 141 5.43 27.20 -4.00
C PHE A 141 4.48 26.33 -3.18
N GLU A 142 3.18 26.31 -3.51
CA GLU A 142 2.19 25.56 -2.72
C GLU A 142 2.49 24.06 -2.66
N SER A 143 3.05 23.50 -3.73
CA SER A 143 3.44 22.09 -3.77
C SER A 143 4.74 21.81 -3.00
N ILE A 144 5.69 22.75 -2.98
CA ILE A 144 6.97 22.62 -2.25
C ILE A 144 6.79 22.86 -0.75
N LYS A 145 5.83 23.71 -0.37
CA LYS A 145 5.62 24.20 1.00
C LYS A 145 5.65 23.08 2.03
N THR A 146 4.86 22.03 1.84
CA THR A 146 4.77 20.92 2.80
C THR A 146 6.11 20.19 2.96
N PHE A 147 6.85 20.00 1.85
CA PHE A 147 8.18 19.39 1.87
C PHE A 147 9.22 20.30 2.55
N ALA A 148 9.19 21.61 2.27
CA ALA A 148 10.06 22.60 2.88
C ALA A 148 9.81 22.76 4.39
N SER A 149 8.56 22.78 4.81
CA SER A 149 8.17 22.80 6.23
C SER A 149 8.70 21.58 6.97
N HIS A 150 8.65 20.38 6.36
CA HIS A 150 9.19 19.17 6.96
C HIS A 150 10.71 19.24 7.18
N LEU A 151 11.43 19.96 6.30
CA LEU A 151 12.88 20.18 6.42
C LEU A 151 13.23 21.38 7.32
N ASN A 152 12.24 21.99 7.99
CA ASN A 152 12.41 23.19 8.82
C ASN A 152 13.05 24.37 8.06
N LEU A 153 12.73 24.50 6.77
CA LEU A 153 13.20 25.64 5.97
C LEU A 153 12.37 26.89 6.25
N ASN A 154 13.00 28.06 6.13
CA ASN A 154 12.30 29.34 6.19
C ASN A 154 11.41 29.51 4.94
N LEU A 155 10.09 29.42 5.14
CA LEU A 155 9.10 29.46 4.06
C LEU A 155 9.03 30.83 3.38
N ASP A 156 9.16 31.93 4.12
CA ASP A 156 9.11 33.29 3.58
C ASP A 156 10.31 33.55 2.67
N PHE A 157 11.48 33.14 3.11
CA PHE A 157 12.71 33.21 2.33
C PHE A 157 12.64 32.33 1.08
N LEU A 158 12.08 31.13 1.19
CA LEU A 158 11.89 30.22 0.07
C LEU A 158 10.91 30.81 -0.96
N PHE A 159 9.78 31.36 -0.51
CA PHE A 159 8.80 32.01 -1.37
C PHE A 159 9.44 33.14 -2.19
N ASN A 160 10.17 34.02 -1.51
CA ASN A 160 10.86 35.15 -2.15
C ASN A 160 11.89 34.66 -3.18
N LYS A 161 12.69 33.64 -2.83
CA LYS A 161 13.67 33.05 -3.75
C LYS A 161 13.02 32.43 -4.98
N LEU A 162 11.95 31.66 -4.81
CA LEU A 162 11.26 31.01 -5.93
C LEU A 162 10.61 32.04 -6.86
N THR A 163 10.06 33.12 -6.29
CA THR A 163 9.44 34.22 -7.05
C THR A 163 10.44 34.91 -7.98
N VAL A 164 11.70 35.06 -7.55
CA VAL A 164 12.78 35.64 -8.37
C VAL A 164 13.41 34.60 -9.30
N ALA A 165 13.69 33.40 -8.83
CA ALA A 165 14.40 32.37 -9.58
C ALA A 165 13.59 31.84 -10.77
N LYS A 166 12.27 31.65 -10.61
CA LYS A 166 11.41 31.06 -11.66
C LYS A 166 11.39 31.88 -12.96
N PRO A 167 11.22 33.22 -12.94
CA PRO A 167 11.39 34.06 -14.13
C PRO A 167 12.81 33.97 -14.72
N MET A 168 13.86 34.07 -13.89
CA MET A 168 15.25 34.08 -14.38
C MET A 168 15.63 32.80 -15.13
N LEU A 169 15.09 31.65 -14.71
CA LEU A 169 15.31 30.38 -15.39
C LEU A 169 14.58 30.29 -16.74
N LYS A 170 13.40 30.92 -16.88
CA LYS A 170 12.69 31.00 -18.18
C LYS A 170 13.43 31.86 -19.20
N TYR A 171 14.12 32.92 -18.76
CA TYR A 171 14.90 33.78 -19.66
C TYR A 171 16.22 33.16 -20.13
N LYS A 172 16.74 32.15 -19.43
CA LYS A 172 17.99 31.46 -19.78
C LYS A 172 17.81 30.27 -20.73
N SER A 173 16.56 29.86 -21.00
CA SER A 173 16.23 28.77 -21.92
C SER A 173 15.85 29.24 -23.34
N LEU A 174 16.10 30.51 -23.65
CA LEU A 174 16.10 31.12 -25.00
C LEU A 174 17.55 31.34 -25.43
#